data_AF-A0A553Q429-F1
#
_entry.id   AF-A0A553Q429-F1
#
_cell.length_a   1.000
_cell.length_b   1.000
_cell.length_c   1.000
_cell.angle_alpha   90.00
_cell.angle_beta   90.00
_cell.angle_gamma   90.00
#
_symmetry.space_group_name_H-M   'P 1'
#
loop_
_entity.id
_entity.type
_entity.pdbx_description
1 polymer ?
#
loop_
_entity_poly.entity_id
_entity_poly.type
_entity_poly.pdbx_seq_one_letter_code
_entity_poly.pdbx_strand_id
1 'polypeptide(L)'
;MYLCSGRFTRGSFTDCSMTNVKLIRLIICCLVIVAMVKFFFRPREYKTTNAKTHDIVQAVNFWASDGARKVVEPQEDTIKKENQDNQDVKPQVVGNQEQEKVEDVLDGVMTDPLKIVHLDLKGAAPKVTYLAQVPEDIEEIKSLATQHKLQLIPLVQAFGHMEFVLKHEKFFKLREVDTFPNSLNSLAPGSIELVQEMLTQVMKKHPEARWFHIGADEVRGLGESEDSKRWLEAHSGDMGKLFLNHVTAVSTFMKKLNKGVKLILWDDMFRRLGADTIKDSGLQDFASLMIWKYTPNMDVKEIGNLISKYEEAGFKGIWFASAFKGASGIDQLWTPILHHLKNHEQWHKVIASMPEYKSIKYLGIALTGWQRYEHHTVLCELFPVAIPSLAVCLQTLKHGQFEIEAQNEVQRFLGCEIDLSASDWGSFPGSDIYEMVKKIGNSLGRSVDKIMNSYHIRGSFSVYNRKRNFANPRNLGFFQEDLKKLMDEWDNFLMMFRERMEMIFYPDTLEEWMEENVNQHIERLHEMVVDVDRIIVLKGQPKLV
;
A
#
# COMPACT_ATOMS: atom_id res chain seq x y z
N MET A 1 12.29 -41.40 -37.24
CA MET A 1 13.25 -42.38 -37.80
C MET A 1 12.57 -43.74 -37.83
N TYR A 2 12.61 -44.42 -38.99
CA TYR A 2 12.23 -45.80 -39.29
C TYR A 2 10.76 -46.25 -39.32
N LEU A 3 10.40 -46.70 -40.53
CA LEU A 3 9.28 -47.53 -40.97
C LEU A 3 9.23 -48.89 -40.25
N CYS A 4 8.04 -49.48 -40.07
CA CYS A 4 7.60 -50.64 -40.88
C CYS A 4 6.21 -51.17 -40.50
N SER A 5 5.55 -51.69 -41.52
CA SER A 5 4.21 -52.25 -41.63
C SER A 5 4.01 -53.64 -41.03
N GLY A 6 2.78 -53.96 -40.61
CA GLY A 6 2.31 -55.34 -40.45
C GLY A 6 0.78 -55.43 -40.24
N ARG A 7 0.04 -55.80 -41.29
CA ARG A 7 -1.37 -56.23 -41.23
C ARG A 7 -1.45 -57.65 -40.66
N PHE A 8 -2.42 -57.97 -39.80
CA PHE A 8 -3.12 -59.26 -39.79
C PHE A 8 -4.52 -59.16 -39.14
N THR A 9 -5.53 -59.45 -39.97
CA THR A 9 -6.83 -60.15 -39.74
C THR A 9 -7.79 -59.77 -38.60
N ARG A 10 -9.04 -59.46 -39.02
CA ARG A 10 -10.27 -59.57 -38.23
C ARG A 10 -10.57 -61.04 -37.88
N GLY A 11 -10.80 -61.31 -36.61
CA GLY A 11 -11.45 -62.51 -36.07
C GLY A 11 -11.99 -62.20 -34.68
N SER A 12 -13.31 -62.30 -34.53
CA SER A 12 -14.11 -61.95 -33.36
C SER A 12 -13.82 -62.83 -32.14
N PHE A 13 -13.66 -62.23 -30.96
CA PHE A 13 -14.03 -62.86 -29.69
C PHE A 13 -14.60 -61.81 -28.73
N THR A 14 -15.63 -62.26 -28.05
CA THR A 14 -16.58 -61.60 -27.16
C THR A 14 -15.98 -61.21 -25.80
N ASP A 15 -16.56 -60.14 -25.23
CA ASP A 15 -16.83 -59.93 -23.81
C ASP A 15 -15.63 -59.72 -22.84
N CYS A 16 -15.23 -58.44 -22.65
CA CYS A 16 -14.57 -57.99 -21.42
C CYS A 16 -14.52 -56.44 -21.33
N SER A 17 -15.60 -55.77 -20.88
CA SER A 17 -15.53 -54.35 -20.41
C SER A 17 -16.82 -53.85 -19.74
N MET A 18 -17.32 -54.50 -18.68
CA MET A 18 -18.35 -53.90 -17.81
C MET A 18 -18.06 -54.00 -16.30
N THR A 19 -17.02 -54.75 -15.92
CA THR A 19 -16.66 -55.00 -14.51
C THR A 19 -15.79 -53.89 -13.90
N ASN A 20 -14.95 -53.21 -14.70
CA ASN A 20 -14.01 -52.21 -14.19
C ASN A 20 -14.64 -50.88 -13.78
N VAL A 21 -15.72 -50.43 -14.44
CA VAL A 21 -16.36 -49.15 -14.10
C VAL A 21 -17.14 -49.23 -12.78
N LYS A 22 -17.75 -50.38 -12.48
CA LYS A 22 -18.46 -50.60 -11.20
C LYS A 22 -17.48 -50.68 -10.03
N LEU A 23 -16.33 -51.31 -10.22
CA LEU A 23 -15.28 -51.40 -9.20
C LEU A 23 -14.69 -50.02 -8.86
N ILE A 24 -14.43 -49.19 -9.88
CA ILE A 24 -13.92 -47.83 -9.68
C ILE A 24 -14.95 -46.96 -8.91
N ARG A 25 -16.24 -47.05 -9.24
CA ARG A 25 -17.30 -46.33 -8.51
C ARG A 25 -17.42 -46.77 -7.05
N LEU A 26 -17.24 -48.07 -6.77
CA LEU A 26 -17.25 -48.61 -5.42
C LEU A 26 -16.05 -48.08 -4.60
N ILE A 27 -14.86 -48.06 -5.19
CA ILE A 27 -13.65 -47.52 -4.55
C ILE A 27 -13.81 -46.04 -4.21
N ILE A 28 -14.34 -45.24 -5.14
CA ILE A 28 -14.60 -43.81 -4.91
C ILE A 28 -15.62 -43.61 -3.78
N CYS A 29 -16.71 -44.39 -3.74
CA CYS A 29 -17.68 -44.33 -2.65
C CYS A 29 -17.05 -44.69 -1.29
N CYS A 30 -16.21 -45.72 -1.23
CA CYS A 30 -15.51 -46.08 0.01
C CYS A 30 -14.57 -44.97 0.49
N LEU A 31 -13.84 -44.31 -0.41
CA LEU A 31 -12.95 -43.20 -0.05
C LEU A 31 -13.71 -41.99 0.50
N VAL A 32 -14.87 -41.66 -0.09
CA VAL A 32 -15.73 -40.57 0.39
C VAL A 32 -16.30 -40.88 1.79
N ILE A 33 -16.72 -42.13 2.04
CA ILE A 33 -17.21 -42.54 3.36
C ILE A 33 -16.09 -42.45 4.41
N VAL A 34 -14.86 -42.88 4.09
CA VAL A 34 -13.71 -42.76 5.01
C VAL A 34 -13.37 -41.30 5.32
N ALA A 35 -13.46 -40.42 4.32
CA ALA A 35 -13.26 -38.98 4.51
C ALA A 35 -14.34 -38.37 5.42
N MET A 36 -15.61 -38.75 5.24
CA MET A 36 -16.70 -38.32 6.11
C MET A 36 -16.54 -38.84 7.55
N VAL A 37 -16.16 -40.11 7.73
CA VAL A 37 -15.91 -40.67 9.07
C VAL A 37 -14.76 -39.94 9.75
N LYS A 38 -13.66 -39.63 9.04
CA LYS A 38 -12.56 -38.82 9.61
C LYS A 38 -12.97 -37.39 9.95
N PHE A 39 -13.89 -36.81 9.19
CA PHE A 39 -14.39 -35.46 9.45
C PHE A 39 -15.31 -35.42 10.67
N PHE A 40 -16.26 -36.36 10.78
CA PHE A 40 -17.25 -36.40 11.85
C PHE A 40 -16.72 -36.98 13.17
N PHE A 41 -15.73 -37.86 13.14
CA PHE A 41 -15.18 -38.51 14.34
C PHE A 41 -13.80 -37.98 14.74
N ARG A 42 -13.41 -36.78 14.29
CA ARG A 42 -12.19 -36.13 14.77
C ARG A 42 -12.38 -35.74 16.25
N PRO A 43 -11.62 -36.29 17.20
CA PRO A 43 -11.81 -35.97 18.61
C PRO A 43 -11.49 -34.49 18.86
N ARG A 44 -12.46 -33.78 19.46
CA ARG A 44 -12.31 -32.40 19.91
C ARG A 44 -11.60 -32.41 21.26
N GLU A 45 -10.27 -32.32 21.28
CA GLU A 45 -9.52 -32.09 22.52
C GLU A 45 -9.78 -30.65 23.01
N TYR A 46 -10.59 -30.50 24.06
CA TYR A 46 -10.64 -29.29 24.86
C TYR A 46 -9.51 -29.37 25.90
N LYS A 47 -8.46 -28.56 25.74
CA LYS A 47 -7.45 -28.30 26.78
C LYS A 47 -7.47 -26.82 27.13
N THR A 48 -7.98 -26.52 28.31
CA THR A 48 -7.81 -25.28 29.07
C THR A 48 -6.32 -25.03 29.32
N THR A 49 -5.76 -23.91 28.86
CA THR A 49 -4.39 -23.51 29.19
C THR A 49 -4.22 -21.99 29.24
N ASN A 50 -4.16 -21.43 30.46
CA ASN A 50 -3.72 -20.06 30.77
C ASN A 50 -2.19 -19.84 30.63
N ALA A 51 -1.46 -20.78 30.04
CA ALA A 51 0.01 -20.73 29.91
C ALA A 51 0.51 -20.56 28.46
N LYS A 52 -0.36 -20.57 27.45
CA LYS A 52 0.03 -20.50 26.02
C LYS A 52 0.20 -19.10 25.47
N THR A 53 -0.18 -18.05 26.21
CA THR A 53 -0.09 -16.67 25.72
C THR A 53 1.37 -16.22 25.58
N HIS A 54 2.29 -16.78 26.37
CA HIS A 54 3.72 -16.42 26.31
C HIS A 54 4.47 -17.08 25.13
N ASP A 55 4.13 -18.33 24.78
CA ASP A 55 4.77 -19.06 23.67
C ASP A 55 4.28 -18.60 22.28
N ILE A 56 3.05 -18.07 22.18
CA ILE A 56 2.52 -17.54 20.91
C ILE A 56 3.23 -16.22 20.52
N VAL A 57 3.74 -15.45 21.50
CA VAL A 57 4.43 -14.17 21.26
C VAL A 57 5.90 -14.38 20.85
N GLN A 58 6.60 -15.38 21.41
CA GLN A 58 8.00 -15.65 21.04
C GLN A 58 8.21 -16.25 19.63
N ALA A 59 7.17 -16.82 19.01
CA ALA A 59 7.25 -17.42 17.67
C ALA A 59 6.98 -16.42 16.51
N VAL A 60 6.97 -15.12 16.80
CA VAL A 60 6.65 -14.05 15.83
C VAL A 60 7.89 -13.19 15.56
N ASN A 61 8.91 -13.78 14.94
CA ASN A 61 9.84 -12.96 14.15
C ASN A 61 9.04 -12.42 12.94
N PHE A 62 8.79 -11.12 12.92
CA PHE A 62 8.21 -10.37 11.79
C PHE A 62 9.18 -10.46 10.61
N TRP A 63 10.49 -10.38 10.86
CA TRP A 63 11.55 -10.62 9.88
C TRP A 63 11.95 -12.10 9.81
N ALA A 64 12.21 -12.65 8.63
CA ALA A 64 12.83 -13.98 8.53
C ALA A 64 14.24 -13.94 9.13
N SER A 65 14.67 -14.98 9.85
CA SER A 65 16.03 -15.09 10.40
C SER A 65 17.06 -15.17 9.29
N ASP A 66 18.17 -14.42 9.39
CA ASP A 66 19.28 -14.33 8.43
C ASP A 66 19.79 -15.72 8.01
N GLY A 67 19.24 -16.23 6.91
CA GLY A 67 19.71 -17.42 6.23
C GLY A 67 20.55 -17.00 5.04
N ALA A 68 21.87 -16.96 5.22
CA ALA A 68 22.82 -16.67 4.16
C ALA A 68 22.53 -17.53 2.91
N ARG A 69 22.12 -16.90 1.81
CA ARG A 69 22.09 -17.53 0.50
C ARG A 69 23.53 -17.69 0.02
N LYS A 70 23.94 -18.95 -0.21
CA LYS A 70 25.16 -19.27 -0.93
C LYS A 70 25.06 -18.73 -2.36
N VAL A 71 25.76 -17.64 -2.63
CA VAL A 71 26.12 -17.24 -3.98
C VAL A 71 27.18 -18.23 -4.47
N VAL A 72 26.91 -18.88 -5.60
CA VAL A 72 27.88 -19.71 -6.32
C VAL A 72 28.65 -18.78 -7.25
N GLU A 73 29.89 -18.47 -6.92
CA GLU A 73 30.84 -17.89 -7.87
C GLU A 73 31.80 -18.97 -8.40
N PRO A 74 32.26 -18.87 -9.67
CA PRO A 74 33.14 -19.85 -10.27
C PRO A 74 34.58 -19.70 -9.75
N GLN A 75 35.25 -20.85 -9.57
CA GLN A 75 36.65 -20.96 -9.19
C GLN A 75 37.60 -20.36 -10.24
N GLU A 76 38.64 -19.65 -9.80
CA GLU A 76 39.99 -19.80 -10.34
C GLU A 76 41.09 -19.39 -9.33
N ASP A 77 41.90 -20.40 -8.99
CA ASP A 77 43.32 -20.46 -8.62
C ASP A 77 44.03 -19.49 -7.64
N THR A 78 44.24 -20.05 -6.44
CA THR A 78 45.51 -20.26 -5.71
C THR A 78 46.72 -19.35 -5.97
N ILE A 79 47.11 -18.52 -4.98
CA ILE A 79 48.52 -18.39 -4.50
C ILE A 79 48.52 -18.10 -2.99
N LYS A 80 49.26 -18.94 -2.23
CA LYS A 80 49.55 -18.83 -0.80
C LYS A 80 50.61 -17.74 -0.52
N LYS A 81 50.52 -17.07 0.64
CA LYS A 81 51.67 -16.76 1.51
C LYS A 81 51.23 -16.41 2.93
N GLU A 82 51.76 -17.18 3.88
CA GLU A 82 51.71 -16.98 5.33
C GLU A 82 52.73 -15.90 5.78
N ASN A 83 52.44 -15.27 6.93
CA ASN A 83 53.33 -14.88 8.05
C ASN A 83 52.52 -13.90 8.93
N GLN A 84 52.04 -14.26 10.13
CA GLN A 84 52.70 -14.39 11.45
C GLN A 84 53.37 -13.13 12.03
N ASP A 85 53.06 -12.96 13.33
CA ASP A 85 53.62 -12.11 14.41
C ASP A 85 53.06 -10.68 14.56
N ASN A 86 52.37 -10.29 15.66
CA ASN A 86 52.56 -10.37 17.13
C ASN A 86 52.95 -9.01 17.74
N GLN A 87 52.29 -8.68 18.86
CA GLN A 87 52.77 -7.88 20.02
C GLN A 87 52.97 -6.35 19.80
N ASP A 88 52.71 -5.41 20.73
CA ASP A 88 52.42 -5.40 22.18
C ASP A 88 51.86 -3.99 22.56
N VAL A 89 50.80 -3.86 23.37
CA VAL A 89 50.73 -3.51 24.83
C VAL A 89 50.93 -2.02 25.25
N LYS A 90 49.77 -1.38 25.58
CA LYS A 90 49.39 -0.55 26.77
C LYS A 90 50.10 0.83 27.05
N PRO A 91 49.73 1.58 28.13
CA PRO A 91 48.50 2.40 28.27
C PRO A 91 48.80 3.82 28.84
N GLN A 92 47.87 4.78 28.76
CA GLN A 92 47.89 5.93 29.70
C GLN A 92 46.49 6.34 30.16
N VAL A 93 46.37 6.39 31.49
CA VAL A 93 45.27 6.92 32.29
C VAL A 93 45.66 8.34 32.70
N VAL A 94 44.80 9.33 32.44
CA VAL A 94 44.68 10.54 33.27
C VAL A 94 43.20 10.90 33.32
N GLY A 95 42.63 10.90 34.53
CA GLY A 95 41.27 11.37 34.77
C GLY A 95 41.23 12.89 34.86
N ASN A 96 40.06 13.44 34.58
CA ASN A 96 39.56 14.64 35.25
C ASN A 96 38.03 14.56 35.28
N GLN A 97 37.48 14.81 36.48
CA GLN A 97 36.07 15.02 36.72
C GLN A 97 35.72 16.44 36.28
N GLU A 98 34.79 16.58 35.35
CA GLU A 98 34.05 17.84 35.16
C GLU A 98 32.55 17.53 35.09
N GLN A 99 31.80 18.26 35.91
CA GLN A 99 30.35 18.26 35.96
C GLN A 99 29.80 18.88 34.67
N GLU A 100 29.25 18.07 33.76
CA GLU A 100 28.49 18.59 32.62
C GLU A 100 27.04 18.90 33.05
N LYS A 101 26.73 20.20 33.07
CA LYS A 101 25.38 20.75 33.05
C LYS A 101 24.66 20.27 31.79
N VAL A 102 23.45 19.75 31.96
CA VAL A 102 22.51 19.52 30.88
C VAL A 102 21.97 20.88 30.42
N GLU A 103 22.59 21.46 29.39
CA GLU A 103 22.05 22.60 28.65
C GLU A 103 21.22 22.10 27.46
N ASP A 104 20.03 22.68 27.33
CA ASP A 104 19.03 22.43 26.30
C ASP A 104 19.60 22.60 24.89
N VAL A 105 19.66 21.50 24.13
CA VAL A 105 19.96 21.54 22.69
C VAL A 105 18.65 21.80 21.94
N LEU A 106 18.19 23.06 21.94
CA LEU A 106 17.11 23.53 21.07
C LEU A 106 17.48 24.73 20.17
N ASP A 107 18.74 25.18 20.20
CA ASP A 107 19.21 26.29 19.35
C ASP A 107 20.19 25.81 18.28
N GLY A 108 19.69 24.97 17.38
CA GLY A 108 20.28 24.75 16.07
C GLY A 108 19.36 25.31 15.00
N VAL A 109 19.64 26.52 14.51
CA VAL A 109 18.97 27.08 13.33
C VAL A 109 19.18 26.11 12.18
N MET A 110 18.11 25.42 11.79
CA MET A 110 18.11 24.38 10.76
C MET A 110 18.08 25.06 9.39
N THR A 111 19.24 25.28 8.77
CA THR A 111 19.39 26.12 7.55
C THR A 111 19.21 25.39 6.22
N ASP A 112 18.66 24.18 6.21
CA ASP A 112 18.19 23.52 4.99
C ASP A 112 16.86 22.83 5.29
N PRO A 113 15.78 23.05 4.51
CA PRO A 113 14.51 22.38 4.76
C PRO A 113 14.72 20.88 4.61
N LEU A 114 14.71 20.18 5.75
CA LEU A 114 14.89 18.74 5.83
C LEU A 114 13.84 18.08 4.95
N LYS A 115 14.30 17.44 3.88
CA LYS A 115 13.48 16.60 3.02
C LYS A 115 13.31 15.28 3.75
N ILE A 116 12.16 15.11 4.38
CA ILE A 116 11.80 13.93 5.17
C ILE A 116 11.11 12.93 4.25
N VAL A 117 11.59 11.70 4.22
CA VAL A 117 10.88 10.58 3.58
C VAL A 117 10.18 9.80 4.68
N HIS A 118 8.86 9.76 4.59
CA HIS A 118 7.99 9.08 5.51
C HIS A 118 7.50 7.78 4.86
N LEU A 119 7.90 6.65 5.43
CA LEU A 119 7.57 5.32 4.89
C LEU A 119 6.41 4.74 5.68
N ASP A 120 5.24 4.66 5.05
CA ASP A 120 4.11 3.92 5.58
C ASP A 120 4.26 2.43 5.25
N LEU A 121 4.54 1.62 6.26
CA LEU A 121 4.74 0.18 6.14
C LEU A 121 3.42 -0.63 6.21
N LYS A 122 2.31 -0.07 5.71
CA LYS A 122 0.97 -0.72 5.62
C LYS A 122 0.90 -2.03 4.81
N GLY A 123 1.99 -2.48 4.17
CA GLY A 123 2.01 -3.71 3.35
C GLY A 123 2.60 -4.97 4.01
N ALA A 124 3.24 -4.85 5.18
CA ALA A 124 4.08 -5.92 5.72
C ALA A 124 3.34 -6.81 6.74
N ALA A 125 2.65 -7.84 6.26
CA ALA A 125 2.04 -8.84 7.14
C ALA A 125 3.08 -9.84 7.70
N PRO A 126 3.07 -10.16 9.00
CA PRO A 126 3.95 -11.18 9.57
C PRO A 126 3.51 -12.59 9.17
N LYS A 127 4.21 -13.09 8.13
CA LYS A 127 4.29 -14.44 7.51
C LYS A 127 3.79 -14.53 6.06
N VAL A 128 4.48 -13.86 5.13
CA VAL A 128 4.54 -14.26 3.71
C VAL A 128 5.92 -13.85 3.19
N THR A 129 6.50 -14.65 2.29
CA THR A 129 7.84 -14.57 1.67
C THR A 129 8.36 -13.17 1.28
N TYR A 130 7.49 -12.16 1.15
CA TYR A 130 7.85 -10.76 0.90
C TYR A 130 8.80 -10.18 1.97
N LEU A 131 8.58 -10.45 3.27
CA LEU A 131 9.45 -9.93 4.34
C LEU A 131 10.86 -10.58 4.39
N ALA A 132 11.14 -11.57 3.55
CA ALA A 132 12.50 -12.07 3.35
C ALA A 132 13.30 -11.23 2.33
N GLN A 133 12.63 -10.41 1.51
CA GLN A 133 13.23 -9.51 0.51
C GLN A 133 13.31 -8.06 1.02
N VAL A 134 12.34 -7.64 1.85
CA VAL A 134 12.29 -6.31 2.47
C VAL A 134 13.54 -5.89 3.26
N PRO A 135 14.34 -6.79 3.90
CA PRO A 135 15.56 -6.36 4.59
C PRO A 135 16.60 -5.73 3.66
N GLU A 136 16.74 -6.22 2.42
CA GLU A 136 17.67 -5.66 1.43
C GLU A 136 17.15 -4.30 0.93
N ASP A 137 15.86 -4.22 0.59
CA ASP A 137 15.20 -2.99 0.16
C ASP A 137 15.28 -1.87 1.22
N ILE A 138 15.07 -2.19 2.51
CA ILE A 138 15.15 -1.20 3.60
C ILE A 138 16.56 -0.64 3.73
N GLU A 139 17.59 -1.48 3.65
CA GLU A 139 18.97 -0.99 3.74
C GLU A 139 19.38 -0.19 2.49
N GLU A 140 18.89 -0.56 1.31
CA GLU A 140 19.05 0.25 0.10
C GLU A 140 18.36 1.62 0.25
N ILE A 141 17.11 1.66 0.71
CA ILE A 141 16.38 2.91 0.97
C ILE A 141 17.12 3.78 2.00
N LYS A 142 17.65 3.18 3.06
CA LYS A 142 18.46 3.89 4.08
C LYS A 142 19.75 4.45 3.48
N SER A 143 20.43 3.67 2.65
CA SER A 143 21.65 4.09 1.94
C SER A 143 21.37 5.28 1.03
N LEU A 144 20.34 5.17 0.17
CA LEU A 144 19.91 6.24 -0.74
C LEU A 144 19.48 7.50 0.03
N ALA A 145 18.67 7.34 1.08
CA ALA A 145 18.27 8.46 1.93
C ALA A 145 19.48 9.17 2.52
N THR A 146 20.44 8.42 3.07
CA THR A 146 21.68 8.97 3.63
C THR A 146 22.50 9.71 2.57
N GLN A 147 22.70 9.11 1.39
CA GLN A 147 23.41 9.72 0.27
C GLN A 147 22.76 11.04 -0.18
N HIS A 148 21.44 11.12 -0.11
CA HIS A 148 20.66 12.32 -0.48
C HIS A 148 20.35 13.24 0.69
N LYS A 149 20.95 13.03 1.87
CA LYS A 149 20.74 13.83 3.10
C LYS A 149 19.27 13.89 3.53
N LEU A 150 18.54 12.80 3.30
CA LEU A 150 17.15 12.61 3.70
C LEU A 150 17.10 11.89 5.04
N GLN A 151 16.18 12.30 5.90
CA GLN A 151 15.87 11.56 7.12
C GLN A 151 14.68 10.63 6.87
N LEU A 152 14.80 9.38 7.30
CA LEU A 152 13.69 8.42 7.31
C LEU A 152 12.88 8.54 8.61
N ILE A 153 11.55 8.57 8.46
CA ILE A 153 10.60 8.42 9.57
C ILE A 153 9.76 7.16 9.28
N PRO A 154 9.93 6.07 10.05
CA PRO A 154 9.06 4.91 9.93
C PRO A 154 7.65 5.26 10.44
N LEU A 155 6.63 4.86 9.68
CA LEU A 155 5.24 4.79 10.14
C LEU A 155 4.81 3.33 10.29
N VAL A 156 4.23 3.01 11.45
CA VAL A 156 3.57 1.74 11.70
C VAL A 156 2.18 2.00 12.23
N GLN A 157 1.19 1.34 11.65
CA GLN A 157 -0.17 1.37 12.16
C GLN A 157 -0.29 0.55 13.44
N ALA A 158 -0.74 1.18 14.52
CA ALA A 158 -0.79 0.60 15.86
C ALA A 158 -2.21 0.51 16.45
N PHE A 159 -3.25 0.89 15.69
CA PHE A 159 -4.63 0.86 16.18
C PHE A 159 -5.67 0.68 15.07
N GLY A 160 -5.89 1.71 14.25
CA GLY A 160 -6.64 1.64 12.99
C GLY A 160 -5.74 1.18 11.84
N HIS A 161 -6.34 0.99 10.66
CA HIS A 161 -5.65 0.49 9.46
C HIS A 161 -4.78 -0.78 9.70
N MET A 162 -5.30 -1.70 10.51
CA MET A 162 -4.62 -2.91 10.93
C MET A 162 -4.91 -4.12 10.04
N GLU A 163 -5.54 -3.93 8.88
CA GLU A 163 -6.02 -5.01 8.01
C GLU A 163 -4.87 -5.92 7.55
N PHE A 164 -3.69 -5.36 7.31
CA PHE A 164 -2.50 -6.10 6.92
C PHE A 164 -2.11 -7.19 7.94
N VAL A 165 -2.45 -7.01 9.23
CA VAL A 165 -2.24 -7.98 10.29
C VAL A 165 -3.53 -8.74 10.60
N LEU A 166 -4.63 -8.03 10.82
CA LEU A 166 -5.88 -8.60 11.33
C LEU A 166 -6.65 -9.41 10.27
N LYS A 167 -6.25 -9.39 8.99
CA LYS A 167 -6.76 -10.33 7.96
C LYS A 167 -6.38 -11.78 8.20
N HIS A 168 -5.39 -12.06 9.05
CA HIS A 168 -4.93 -13.43 9.33
C HIS A 168 -5.73 -14.07 10.47
N GLU A 169 -6.22 -15.30 10.25
CA GLU A 169 -7.09 -16.05 11.19
C GLU A 169 -6.56 -16.08 12.63
N LYS A 170 -5.24 -16.23 12.81
CA LYS A 170 -4.57 -16.22 14.13
C LYS A 170 -4.83 -14.95 14.96
N PHE A 171 -5.21 -13.84 14.33
CA PHE A 171 -5.43 -12.54 14.95
C PHE A 171 -6.89 -12.09 14.95
N PHE A 172 -7.84 -12.92 14.49
CA PHE A 172 -9.27 -12.53 14.44
C PHE A 172 -9.80 -12.11 15.81
N LYS A 173 -9.41 -12.82 16.87
CA LYS A 173 -9.76 -12.50 18.26
C LYS A 173 -9.30 -11.13 18.76
N LEU A 174 -8.42 -10.45 18.02
CA LEU A 174 -7.89 -9.14 18.39
C LEU A 174 -8.60 -8.00 17.64
N ARG A 175 -9.62 -8.30 16.82
CA ARG A 175 -10.38 -7.27 16.10
C ARG A 175 -11.36 -6.58 17.03
N GLU A 176 -11.55 -5.28 16.82
CA GLU A 176 -12.58 -4.50 17.51
C GLU A 176 -13.98 -4.94 17.09
N VAL A 177 -14.19 -5.14 15.79
CA VAL A 177 -15.41 -5.75 15.26
C VAL A 177 -15.00 -7.07 14.62
N ASP A 178 -15.56 -8.18 15.10
CA ASP A 178 -15.17 -9.55 14.70
C ASP A 178 -15.13 -9.74 13.16
N THR A 179 -16.09 -9.16 12.46
CA THR A 179 -16.23 -9.24 11.00
C THR A 179 -15.28 -8.32 10.23
N PHE A 180 -14.65 -7.33 10.87
CA PHE A 180 -13.88 -6.28 10.21
C PHE A 180 -12.41 -6.30 10.62
N PRO A 181 -11.46 -6.44 9.67
CA PRO A 181 -10.03 -6.46 9.99
C PRO A 181 -9.43 -5.05 10.19
N ASN A 182 -10.23 -3.99 10.23
CA ASN A 182 -9.73 -2.61 10.17
C ASN A 182 -9.04 -2.14 11.46
N SER A 183 -9.57 -2.52 12.62
CA SER A 183 -9.15 -1.94 13.91
C SER A 183 -8.92 -3.00 14.97
N LEU A 184 -7.89 -2.77 15.77
CA LEU A 184 -7.52 -3.59 16.92
C LEU A 184 -8.47 -3.33 18.09
N ASN A 185 -8.92 -4.37 18.78
CA ASN A 185 -9.52 -4.25 20.10
C ASN A 185 -8.41 -4.05 21.12
N SER A 186 -8.24 -2.85 21.65
CA SER A 186 -7.17 -2.52 22.61
C SER A 186 -7.29 -3.25 23.96
N LEU A 187 -8.47 -3.79 24.28
CA LEU A 187 -8.75 -4.52 25.52
C LEU A 187 -8.60 -6.04 25.38
N ALA A 188 -8.54 -6.56 24.15
CA ALA A 188 -8.40 -7.99 23.91
C ALA A 188 -7.03 -8.51 24.38
N PRO A 189 -6.96 -9.67 25.07
CA PRO A 189 -5.68 -10.25 25.49
C PRO A 189 -4.77 -10.59 24.30
N GLY A 190 -3.56 -10.01 24.28
CA GLY A 190 -2.59 -10.15 23.19
C GLY A 190 -2.50 -8.94 22.27
N SER A 191 -3.41 -7.96 22.37
CA SER A 191 -3.45 -6.81 21.48
C SER A 191 -2.25 -5.88 21.66
N ILE A 192 -1.92 -5.51 22.90
CA ILE A 192 -0.78 -4.63 23.16
C ILE A 192 0.54 -5.35 22.87
N GLU A 193 0.64 -6.65 23.15
CA GLU A 193 1.83 -7.46 22.88
C GLU A 193 2.13 -7.53 21.38
N LEU A 194 1.09 -7.71 20.55
CA LEU A 194 1.22 -7.67 19.09
C LEU A 194 1.78 -6.32 18.62
N VAL A 195 1.23 -5.21 19.11
CA VAL A 195 1.68 -3.86 18.75
C VAL A 195 3.12 -3.61 19.21
N GLN A 196 3.45 -3.97 20.45
CA GLN A 196 4.80 -3.85 21.01
C GLN A 196 5.84 -4.62 20.19
N GLU A 197 5.49 -5.83 19.76
CA GLU A 197 6.39 -6.66 18.95
C GLU A 197 6.62 -6.04 17.56
N MET A 198 5.57 -5.60 16.88
CA MET A 198 5.70 -4.91 15.57
C MET A 198 6.60 -3.67 15.68
N LEU A 199 6.33 -2.82 16.67
CA LEU A 199 7.09 -1.59 16.88
C LEU A 199 8.56 -1.88 17.25
N THR A 200 8.80 -2.92 18.05
CA THR A 200 10.16 -3.38 18.39
C THR A 200 10.93 -3.77 17.14
N GLN A 201 10.30 -4.51 16.24
CA GLN A 201 10.97 -5.04 15.05
C GLN A 201 11.26 -3.96 14.00
N VAL A 202 10.38 -2.97 13.86
CA VAL A 202 10.65 -1.81 13.01
C VAL A 202 11.72 -0.90 13.62
N MET A 203 11.65 -0.62 14.93
CA MET A 203 12.67 0.18 15.62
C MET A 203 14.08 -0.46 15.53
N LYS A 204 14.18 -1.80 15.60
CA LYS A 204 15.45 -2.52 15.40
C LYS A 204 16.09 -2.29 14.02
N LYS A 205 15.28 -2.02 12.98
CA LYS A 205 15.76 -1.71 11.63
C LYS A 205 16.08 -0.23 11.42
N HIS A 206 15.55 0.63 12.28
CA HIS A 206 15.77 2.07 12.28
C HIS A 206 16.32 2.59 13.62
N PRO A 207 17.44 2.04 14.14
CA PRO A 207 18.02 2.47 15.43
C PRO A 207 18.40 3.96 15.46
N GLU A 208 18.66 4.55 14.29
CA GLU A 208 19.01 5.96 14.08
C GLU A 208 17.81 6.91 14.00
N ALA A 209 16.58 6.39 14.01
CA ALA A 209 15.38 7.20 13.85
C ALA A 209 15.21 8.22 15.00
N ARG A 210 15.15 9.51 14.65
CA ARG A 210 14.82 10.59 15.62
C ARG A 210 13.32 10.78 15.80
N TRP A 211 12.53 10.39 14.80
CA TRP A 211 11.08 10.46 14.80
C TRP A 211 10.50 9.09 14.44
N PHE A 212 9.33 8.78 14.99
CA PHE A 212 8.59 7.56 14.67
C PHE A 212 7.09 7.85 14.67
N HIS A 213 6.40 7.50 13.60
CA HIS A 213 4.97 7.72 13.48
C HIS A 213 4.21 6.45 13.87
N ILE A 214 3.36 6.49 14.89
CA ILE A 214 2.62 5.31 15.38
C ILE A 214 1.20 5.18 14.81
N GLY A 215 0.85 6.06 13.87
CA GLY A 215 -0.41 6.01 13.12
C GLY A 215 -1.59 6.38 14.02
N ALA A 216 -2.50 5.42 14.21
CA ALA A 216 -3.68 5.51 15.05
C ALA A 216 -4.78 6.46 14.52
N ASP A 217 -4.83 6.60 13.20
CA ASP A 217 -5.93 7.20 12.44
C ASP A 217 -7.09 6.21 12.25
N GLU A 218 -8.29 6.75 12.02
CA GLU A 218 -9.49 6.03 11.55
C GLU A 218 -9.75 4.69 12.26
N VAL A 219 -9.81 4.69 13.60
CA VAL A 219 -10.12 3.49 14.40
C VAL A 219 -11.61 3.15 14.29
N ARG A 220 -12.01 2.57 13.16
CA ARG A 220 -13.40 2.27 12.80
C ARG A 220 -13.98 1.19 13.71
N GLY A 221 -15.21 1.42 14.19
CA GLY A 221 -15.92 0.50 15.08
C GLY A 221 -15.45 0.52 16.53
N LEU A 222 -14.59 1.48 16.92
CA LEU A 222 -14.15 1.61 18.31
C LEU A 222 -15.35 1.71 19.28
N GLY A 223 -15.39 0.83 20.27
CA GLY A 223 -16.48 0.75 21.23
C GLY A 223 -17.48 -0.38 20.96
N GLU A 224 -17.39 -1.07 19.82
CA GLU A 224 -18.40 -2.05 19.40
C GLU A 224 -18.15 -3.47 19.90
N SER A 225 -16.92 -3.79 20.30
CA SER A 225 -16.60 -5.10 20.89
C SER A 225 -17.30 -5.28 22.24
N GLU A 226 -17.58 -6.52 22.65
CA GLU A 226 -18.18 -6.78 23.96
C GLU A 226 -17.27 -6.34 25.13
N ASP A 227 -15.95 -6.41 24.94
CA ASP A 227 -14.99 -5.93 25.94
C ASP A 227 -15.01 -4.40 26.01
N SER A 228 -15.07 -3.74 24.85
CA SER A 228 -15.16 -2.27 24.73
C SER A 228 -16.46 -1.75 25.32
N LYS A 229 -17.60 -2.39 25.05
CA LYS A 229 -18.90 -2.02 25.65
C LYS A 229 -18.86 -2.09 27.16
N ARG A 230 -18.39 -3.20 27.74
CA ARG A 230 -18.26 -3.34 29.20
C ARG A 230 -17.32 -2.30 29.79
N TRP A 231 -16.21 -2.02 29.11
CA TRP A 231 -15.27 -0.99 29.54
C TRP A 231 -15.92 0.40 29.52
N LEU A 232 -16.65 0.73 28.45
CA LEU A 232 -17.37 1.99 28.30
C LEU A 232 -18.46 2.14 29.36
N GLU A 233 -19.24 1.10 29.63
CA GLU A 233 -20.24 1.09 30.72
C GLU A 233 -19.60 1.42 32.08
N ALA A 234 -18.41 0.89 32.35
CA ALA A 234 -17.66 1.17 33.58
C ALA A 234 -17.00 2.57 33.61
N HIS A 235 -16.91 3.27 32.49
CA HIS A 235 -16.23 4.56 32.33
C HIS A 235 -17.13 5.62 31.69
N SER A 236 -18.43 5.59 32.00
CA SER A 236 -19.40 6.63 31.59
C SER A 236 -19.51 6.84 30.08
N GLY A 237 -19.24 5.81 29.28
CA GLY A 237 -19.29 5.89 27.82
C GLY A 237 -18.14 6.69 27.19
N ASP A 238 -17.04 6.95 27.92
CA ASP A 238 -15.94 7.79 27.45
C ASP A 238 -15.05 7.08 26.41
N MET A 239 -15.50 7.12 25.15
CA MET A 239 -14.77 6.60 24.00
C MET A 239 -13.42 7.31 23.79
N GLY A 240 -13.32 8.58 24.16
CA GLY A 240 -12.07 9.33 24.08
C GLY A 240 -11.02 8.76 25.00
N LYS A 241 -11.40 8.44 26.24
CA LYS A 241 -10.51 7.78 27.20
C LYS A 241 -10.13 6.37 26.78
N LEU A 242 -11.04 5.60 26.17
CA LEU A 242 -10.71 4.29 25.60
C LEU A 242 -9.59 4.41 24.54
N PHE A 243 -9.71 5.38 23.64
CA PHE A 243 -8.70 5.66 22.63
C PHE A 243 -7.37 6.12 23.27
N LEU A 244 -7.43 7.15 24.12
CA LEU A 244 -6.26 7.76 24.76
C LEU A 244 -5.47 6.75 25.61
N ASN A 245 -6.15 5.86 26.35
CA ASN A 245 -5.48 4.84 27.13
C ASN A 245 -4.57 3.94 26.27
N HIS A 246 -5.04 3.53 25.10
CA HIS A 246 -4.26 2.69 24.18
C HIS A 246 -3.05 3.45 23.62
N VAL A 247 -3.28 4.62 23.03
CA VAL A 247 -2.18 5.38 22.40
C VAL A 247 -1.15 5.89 23.42
N THR A 248 -1.56 6.20 24.65
CA THR A 248 -0.64 6.53 25.75
C THR A 248 0.16 5.30 26.19
N ALA A 249 -0.45 4.11 26.26
CA ALA A 249 0.26 2.87 26.58
C ALA A 249 1.32 2.53 25.51
N VAL A 250 0.96 2.64 24.23
CA VAL A 250 1.88 2.46 23.09
C VAL A 250 3.01 3.48 23.12
N SER A 251 2.70 4.76 23.36
CA SER A 251 3.70 5.83 23.43
C SER A 251 4.67 5.65 24.60
N THR A 252 4.15 5.25 25.76
CA THR A 252 4.96 4.93 26.94
C THR A 252 5.91 3.77 26.67
N PHE A 253 5.44 2.73 25.97
CA PHE A 253 6.28 1.62 25.55
C PHE A 253 7.40 2.09 24.62
N MET A 254 7.08 2.87 23.58
CA MET A 254 8.07 3.37 22.63
C MET A 254 9.14 4.23 23.29
N LYS A 255 8.77 5.07 24.26
CA LYS A 255 9.74 5.85 25.04
C LYS A 255 10.66 5.00 25.90
N LYS A 256 10.18 3.85 26.40
CA LYS A 256 11.03 2.88 27.12
C LYS A 256 11.95 2.14 26.15
N LEU A 257 11.46 1.79 24.97
CA LEU A 257 12.21 1.09 23.93
C LEU A 257 13.35 1.95 23.37
N ASN A 258 13.09 3.23 23.08
CA ASN A 258 14.10 4.19 22.64
C ASN A 258 13.82 5.58 23.22
N LYS A 259 14.62 6.02 24.20
CA LYS A 259 14.42 7.32 24.87
C LYS A 259 14.64 8.51 23.95
N GLY A 260 15.45 8.35 22.89
CA GLY A 260 15.80 9.43 21.95
C GLY A 260 14.74 9.71 20.89
N VAL A 261 13.76 8.82 20.71
CA VAL A 261 12.76 8.97 19.66
C VAL A 261 11.62 9.91 20.08
N LYS A 262 11.20 10.77 19.16
CA LYS A 262 10.01 11.61 19.28
C LYS A 262 8.87 10.99 18.47
N LEU A 263 7.67 10.92 19.05
CA LEU A 263 6.55 10.22 18.44
C LEU A 263 5.65 11.17 17.66
N ILE A 264 5.03 10.65 16.61
CA ILE A 264 4.01 11.35 15.82
C ILE A 264 2.74 10.49 15.73
N LEU A 265 1.58 11.13 15.87
CA LEU A 265 0.27 10.51 15.69
C LEU A 265 -0.58 11.33 14.72
N TRP A 266 -1.47 10.67 13.99
CA TRP A 266 -2.52 11.38 13.25
C TRP A 266 -3.52 12.02 14.21
N ASP A 267 -4.06 13.18 13.82
CA ASP A 267 -4.89 14.00 14.71
C ASP A 267 -6.39 13.66 14.71
N ASP A 268 -6.89 12.92 13.71
CA ASP A 268 -8.32 12.81 13.42
C ASP A 268 -9.14 12.29 14.60
N MET A 269 -8.62 11.28 15.31
CA MET A 269 -9.26 10.71 16.50
C MET A 269 -9.28 11.69 17.70
N PHE A 270 -8.43 12.72 17.70
CA PHE A 270 -8.40 13.77 18.73
C PHE A 270 -9.38 14.91 18.46
N ARG A 271 -9.89 15.06 17.23
CA ARG A 271 -10.67 16.24 16.82
C ARG A 271 -11.93 16.45 17.67
N ARG A 272 -12.57 15.36 18.11
CA ARG A 272 -13.79 15.39 18.94
C ARG A 272 -13.53 15.44 20.44
N LEU A 273 -12.26 15.32 20.87
CA LEU A 273 -11.88 15.33 22.28
C LEU A 273 -11.66 16.77 22.77
N GLY A 274 -12.02 17.02 24.03
CA GLY A 274 -11.73 18.29 24.71
C GLY A 274 -10.26 18.41 25.10
N ALA A 275 -9.74 19.64 25.18
CA ALA A 275 -8.34 19.90 25.48
C ALA A 275 -7.91 19.32 26.84
N ASP A 276 -8.75 19.45 27.88
CA ASP A 276 -8.48 18.91 29.21
C ASP A 276 -8.37 17.38 29.19
N THR A 277 -9.29 16.67 28.51
CA THR A 277 -9.24 15.22 28.37
C THR A 277 -7.95 14.76 27.68
N ILE A 278 -7.51 15.48 26.65
CA ILE A 278 -6.26 15.17 25.95
C ILE A 278 -5.07 15.42 26.89
N LYS A 279 -5.05 16.55 27.60
CA LYS A 279 -3.99 16.92 28.54
C LYS A 279 -3.84 15.94 29.69
N ASP A 280 -4.95 15.47 30.24
CA ASP A 280 -5.02 14.50 31.34
C ASP A 280 -4.46 13.14 30.94
N SER A 281 -4.39 12.83 29.64
CA SER A 281 -3.76 11.59 29.15
C SER A 281 -2.23 11.58 29.27
N GLY A 282 -1.60 12.76 29.43
CA GLY A 282 -0.15 12.92 29.45
C GLY A 282 0.55 12.72 28.10
N LEU A 283 -0.20 12.49 27.02
CA LEU A 283 0.37 12.16 25.70
C LEU A 283 1.26 13.28 25.13
N GLN A 284 0.97 14.54 25.48
CA GLN A 284 1.72 15.72 25.05
C GLN A 284 3.20 15.70 25.44
N ASP A 285 3.58 14.92 26.45
CA ASP A 285 4.97 14.79 26.89
C ASP A 285 5.77 13.79 26.04
N PHE A 286 5.09 12.99 25.22
CA PHE A 286 5.68 11.89 24.47
C PHE A 286 5.62 12.07 22.96
N ALA A 287 4.61 12.79 22.46
CA ALA A 287 4.27 12.84 21.05
C ALA A 287 3.91 14.24 20.54
N SER A 288 3.95 14.39 19.22
CA SER A 288 3.36 15.50 18.47
C SER A 288 2.23 15.00 17.59
N LEU A 289 1.22 15.83 17.35
CA LEU A 289 0.13 15.48 16.43
C LEU A 289 0.47 15.93 15.00
N MET A 290 -0.02 15.19 14.02
CA MET A 290 0.02 15.52 12.59
C MET A 290 -1.39 15.75 12.08
N ILE A 291 -1.71 17.01 11.76
CA ILE A 291 -3.01 17.39 11.21
C ILE A 291 -3.04 17.09 9.72
N TRP A 292 -3.97 16.24 9.29
CA TRP A 292 -4.13 15.89 7.88
C TRP A 292 -5.44 16.41 7.28
N LYS A 293 -5.37 16.96 6.07
CA LYS A 293 -6.52 17.43 5.29
C LYS A 293 -6.09 17.58 3.83
N TYR A 294 -6.82 16.90 2.95
CA TYR A 294 -6.43 16.78 1.53
C TYR A 294 -7.37 17.52 0.57
N THR A 295 -8.41 18.19 1.11
CA THR A 295 -9.37 18.94 0.30
C THR A 295 -8.76 20.24 -0.23
N PRO A 296 -9.00 20.61 -1.50
CA PRO A 296 -8.37 21.78 -2.13
C PRO A 296 -8.89 23.12 -1.58
N ASN A 297 -10.09 23.12 -1.02
CA ASN A 297 -10.77 24.27 -0.43
C ASN A 297 -10.96 24.10 1.09
N MET A 298 -9.97 23.50 1.77
CA MET A 298 -10.02 23.32 3.22
C MET A 298 -10.20 24.65 3.97
N ASP A 299 -10.96 24.60 5.07
CA ASP A 299 -11.17 25.76 5.95
C ASP A 299 -9.95 25.96 6.84
N VAL A 300 -9.17 27.00 6.55
CA VAL A 300 -7.97 27.38 7.31
C VAL A 300 -8.32 27.74 8.77
N LYS A 301 -9.52 28.28 9.03
CA LYS A 301 -9.95 28.63 10.39
C LYS A 301 -10.28 27.39 11.21
N GLU A 302 -10.89 26.38 10.60
CA GLU A 302 -11.12 25.09 11.24
C GLU A 302 -9.79 24.48 11.73
N ILE A 303 -8.75 24.51 10.89
CA ILE A 303 -7.42 24.05 11.28
C ILE A 303 -6.81 24.90 12.39
N GLY A 304 -6.97 26.23 12.33
CA GLY A 304 -6.51 27.12 13.40
C GLY A 304 -7.13 26.78 14.77
N ASN A 305 -8.44 26.48 14.80
CA ASN A 305 -9.11 26.03 16.02
C ASN A 305 -8.55 24.71 16.56
N LEU A 306 -8.17 23.77 15.68
CA LEU A 306 -7.50 22.54 16.08
C LEU A 306 -6.12 22.83 16.69
N ILE A 307 -5.33 23.73 16.08
CA ILE A 307 -4.01 24.12 16.60
C ILE A 307 -4.16 24.76 17.98
N SER A 308 -5.08 25.71 18.17
CA SER A 308 -5.37 26.30 19.49
C SER A 308 -5.73 25.24 20.53
N LYS A 309 -6.61 24.31 20.19
CA LYS A 309 -7.00 23.22 21.09
C LYS A 309 -5.80 22.34 21.49
N TYR A 310 -4.93 22.01 20.54
CA TYR A 310 -3.75 21.18 20.81
C TYR A 310 -2.68 21.96 21.59
N GLU A 311 -2.56 23.28 21.40
CA GLU A 311 -1.76 24.16 22.24
C GLU A 311 -2.26 24.18 23.69
N GLU A 312 -3.57 24.34 23.89
CA GLU A 312 -4.24 24.30 25.20
C GLU A 312 -4.05 22.94 25.90
N ALA A 313 -4.11 21.85 25.14
CA ALA A 313 -3.84 20.50 25.62
C ALA A 313 -2.36 20.28 26.01
N GLY A 314 -1.47 21.22 25.67
CA GLY A 314 -0.08 21.25 26.13
C GLY A 314 0.95 20.75 25.11
N PHE A 315 0.55 20.40 23.89
CA PHE A 315 1.50 19.99 22.85
C PHE A 315 2.46 21.13 22.48
N LYS A 316 3.76 20.78 22.33
CA LYS A 316 4.82 21.75 22.03
C LYS A 316 5.18 21.84 20.55
N GLY A 317 4.70 20.89 19.74
CA GLY A 317 4.92 20.94 18.31
C GLY A 317 3.83 20.22 17.53
N ILE A 318 3.61 20.69 16.31
CA ILE A 318 2.59 20.21 15.40
C ILE A 318 3.19 19.94 14.01
N TRP A 319 2.76 18.84 13.40
CA TRP A 319 3.03 18.52 12.00
C TRP A 319 1.77 18.73 11.16
N PHE A 320 1.95 18.95 9.87
CA PHE A 320 0.86 18.98 8.90
C PHE A 320 1.04 17.89 7.86
N ALA A 321 -0.04 17.49 7.20
CA ALA A 321 0.00 16.59 6.06
C ALA A 321 -0.92 17.02 4.93
N SER A 322 -0.31 17.22 3.77
CA SER A 322 -0.96 17.36 2.47
C SER A 322 -0.84 16.05 1.68
N ALA A 323 -1.38 16.02 0.46
CA ALA A 323 -1.22 14.88 -0.45
C ALA A 323 -0.84 15.36 -1.85
N PHE A 324 0.12 14.72 -2.50
CA PHE A 324 0.48 14.98 -3.91
C PHE A 324 -0.12 13.94 -4.88
N LYS A 325 -0.57 12.80 -4.36
CA LYS A 325 -1.35 11.78 -5.05
C LYS A 325 -2.22 11.00 -4.07
N GLY A 326 -3.25 10.34 -4.58
CA GLY A 326 -4.27 9.71 -3.74
C GLY A 326 -5.07 10.77 -2.98
N ALA A 327 -6.03 10.36 -2.15
CA ALA A 327 -6.94 11.29 -1.45
C ALA A 327 -7.77 12.25 -2.35
N SER A 328 -7.81 11.99 -3.65
CA SER A 328 -8.56 12.71 -4.69
C SER A 328 -9.69 11.84 -5.29
N GLY A 329 -9.48 10.53 -5.37
CA GLY A 329 -10.51 9.51 -5.62
C GLY A 329 -9.97 8.10 -5.39
N ILE A 330 -10.88 7.13 -5.18
CA ILE A 330 -10.54 5.78 -4.68
C ILE A 330 -9.88 4.87 -5.72
N ASP A 331 -10.11 5.14 -7.00
CA ASP A 331 -9.77 4.34 -8.17
C ASP A 331 -9.20 5.21 -9.30
N GLN A 332 -8.63 6.38 -8.95
CA GLN A 332 -8.17 7.33 -9.95
C GLN A 332 -7.03 6.79 -10.79
N LEU A 333 -7.22 6.81 -12.11
CA LEU A 333 -6.16 6.54 -13.07
C LEU A 333 -5.16 7.71 -13.19
N TRP A 334 -5.69 8.94 -13.14
CA TRP A 334 -4.95 10.17 -13.44
C TRP A 334 -4.86 11.11 -12.24
N THR A 335 -3.66 11.65 -12.00
CA THR A 335 -3.38 12.57 -10.89
C THR A 335 -3.92 13.99 -11.17
N PRO A 336 -4.84 14.54 -10.37
CA PRO A 336 -5.42 15.86 -10.59
C PRO A 336 -4.52 16.94 -9.99
N ILE A 337 -3.49 17.36 -10.74
CA ILE A 337 -2.45 18.30 -10.27
C ILE A 337 -3.07 19.57 -9.65
N LEU A 338 -4.07 20.18 -10.29
CA LEU A 338 -4.73 21.39 -9.78
C LEU A 338 -5.40 21.18 -8.40
N HIS A 339 -5.94 20.00 -8.13
CA HIS A 339 -6.52 19.67 -6.82
C HIS A 339 -5.45 19.69 -5.74
N HIS A 340 -4.34 18.99 -5.98
CA HIS A 340 -3.23 18.92 -5.03
C HIS A 340 -2.56 20.29 -4.84
N LEU A 341 -2.34 21.05 -5.93
CA LEU A 341 -1.83 22.42 -5.86
C LEU A 341 -2.67 23.30 -4.92
N LYS A 342 -4.00 23.34 -5.12
CA LYS A 342 -4.90 24.15 -4.28
C LYS A 342 -4.87 23.74 -2.81
N ASN A 343 -4.73 22.44 -2.53
CA ASN A 343 -4.57 21.96 -1.15
C ASN A 343 -3.27 22.49 -0.52
N HIS A 344 -2.16 22.48 -1.26
CA HIS A 344 -0.87 23.00 -0.77
C HIS A 344 -0.91 24.52 -0.54
N GLU A 345 -1.61 25.27 -1.40
CA GLU A 345 -1.83 26.71 -1.20
C GLU A 345 -2.61 27.00 0.10
N GLN A 346 -3.59 26.17 0.48
CA GLN A 346 -4.27 26.34 1.77
C GLN A 346 -3.36 25.98 2.95
N TRP A 347 -2.57 24.91 2.84
CA TRP A 347 -1.59 24.55 3.86
C TRP A 347 -0.54 25.64 4.07
N HIS A 348 -0.10 26.31 3.01
CA HIS A 348 0.81 27.44 3.12
C HIS A 348 0.21 28.57 3.96
N LYS A 349 -1.09 28.86 3.82
CA LYS A 349 -1.79 29.85 4.67
C LYS A 349 -1.82 29.43 6.14
N VAL A 350 -2.02 28.14 6.43
CA VAL A 350 -1.96 27.60 7.80
C VAL A 350 -0.55 27.74 8.37
N ILE A 351 0.49 27.38 7.59
CA ILE A 351 1.89 27.51 8.01
C ILE A 351 2.22 28.99 8.30
N ALA A 352 1.74 29.91 7.47
CA ALA A 352 1.95 31.34 7.65
C ALA A 352 1.30 31.91 8.93
N SER A 353 0.24 31.29 9.46
CA SER A 353 -0.39 31.72 10.72
C SER A 353 0.25 31.11 11.96
N MET A 354 1.20 30.18 11.84
CA MET A 354 1.86 29.55 12.98
C MET A 354 2.53 30.51 13.99
N PRO A 355 3.06 31.69 13.59
CA PRO A 355 3.56 32.68 14.56
C PRO A 355 2.50 33.23 15.53
N GLU A 356 1.20 33.04 15.26
CA GLU A 356 0.11 33.47 16.15
C GLU A 356 0.02 32.60 17.43
N TYR A 357 0.52 31.36 17.39
CA TYR A 357 0.50 30.42 18.51
C TYR A 357 1.83 30.45 19.26
N LYS A 358 1.77 30.64 20.58
CA LYS A 358 2.95 31.01 21.39
C LYS A 358 3.71 29.81 21.93
N SER A 359 3.00 28.72 22.22
CA SER A 359 3.48 27.56 22.98
C SER A 359 3.59 26.29 22.14
N ILE A 360 3.05 26.29 20.91
CA ILE A 360 3.14 25.19 19.95
C ILE A 360 3.89 25.64 18.70
N LYS A 361 4.90 24.88 18.28
CA LYS A 361 5.74 25.20 17.13
C LYS A 361 5.40 24.36 15.90
N TYR A 362 5.54 24.94 14.73
CA TYR A 362 5.49 24.20 13.47
C TYR A 362 6.74 23.32 13.35
N LEU A 363 6.55 22.01 13.19
CA LEU A 363 7.65 21.04 13.07
C LEU A 363 7.94 20.65 11.61
N GLY A 364 6.93 20.67 10.75
CA GLY A 364 7.07 20.36 9.33
C GLY A 364 5.76 19.92 8.69
N ILE A 365 5.80 19.74 7.37
CA ILE A 365 4.69 19.25 6.55
C ILE A 365 5.12 17.99 5.79
N ALA A 366 4.28 16.95 5.85
CA ALA A 366 4.43 15.73 5.08
C ALA A 366 3.60 15.82 3.79
N LEU A 367 4.19 15.45 2.65
CA LEU A 367 3.48 15.29 1.38
C LEU A 367 3.18 13.80 1.20
N THR A 368 1.96 13.40 1.51
CA THR A 368 1.55 12.00 1.41
C THR A 368 1.29 11.59 -0.04
N GLY A 369 1.60 10.34 -0.36
CA GLY A 369 1.34 9.74 -1.66
C GLY A 369 0.60 8.43 -1.50
N TRP A 370 -0.68 8.49 -1.16
CA TRP A 370 -1.48 7.31 -0.86
C TRP A 370 -1.66 6.46 -2.12
N GLN A 371 -1.45 5.15 -2.00
CA GLN A 371 -1.60 4.20 -3.11
C GLN A 371 -2.96 3.52 -3.12
N ARG A 372 -3.65 3.52 -1.98
CA ARG A 372 -4.96 2.91 -1.71
C ARG A 372 -5.62 3.66 -0.56
N TYR A 373 -6.94 3.59 -0.45
CA TYR A 373 -7.69 4.19 0.66
C TYR A 373 -7.77 3.26 1.88
N GLU A 374 -7.80 1.96 1.64
CA GLU A 374 -7.63 0.92 2.65
C GLU A 374 -6.98 -0.33 2.03
N HIS A 375 -6.60 -1.30 2.87
CA HIS A 375 -5.88 -2.51 2.43
C HIS A 375 -6.62 -3.33 1.36
N HIS A 376 -7.95 -3.28 1.33
CA HIS A 376 -8.78 -4.05 0.39
C HIS A 376 -9.30 -3.23 -0.80
N THR A 377 -8.97 -1.94 -0.90
CA THR A 377 -9.29 -1.13 -2.08
C THR A 377 -8.26 -1.32 -3.18
N VAL A 378 -8.66 -1.10 -4.43
CA VAL A 378 -7.79 -1.13 -5.61
C VAL A 378 -6.74 -0.03 -5.59
N LEU A 379 -5.72 -0.14 -6.45
CA LEU A 379 -4.72 0.89 -6.67
C LEU A 379 -5.38 2.19 -7.17
N CYS A 380 -4.95 3.33 -6.62
CA CYS A 380 -5.14 4.64 -7.24
C CYS A 380 -3.79 5.24 -7.63
N GLU A 381 -3.77 6.02 -8.71
CA GLU A 381 -2.68 6.87 -9.19
C GLU A 381 -1.29 6.26 -9.02
N LEU A 382 -0.76 5.64 -10.09
CA LEU A 382 0.59 5.11 -10.07
C LEU A 382 1.61 6.22 -9.76
N PHE A 383 2.65 5.90 -8.99
CA PHE A 383 3.66 6.88 -8.61
C PHE A 383 4.30 7.64 -9.80
N PRO A 384 4.69 6.98 -10.92
CA PRO A 384 5.16 7.68 -12.12
C PRO A 384 4.16 8.71 -12.68
N VAL A 385 2.86 8.40 -12.61
CA VAL A 385 1.76 9.28 -13.07
C VAL A 385 1.63 10.52 -12.18
N ALA A 386 2.08 10.44 -10.93
CA ALA A 386 1.99 11.49 -9.94
C ALA A 386 3.25 12.38 -9.83
N ILE A 387 4.35 12.07 -10.52
CA ILE A 387 5.60 12.85 -10.42
C ILE A 387 5.42 14.33 -10.78
N PRO A 388 4.68 14.69 -11.84
CA PRO A 388 4.39 16.10 -12.11
C PRO A 388 3.67 16.81 -10.96
N SER A 389 2.69 16.13 -10.33
CA SER A 389 1.99 16.65 -9.14
C SER A 389 2.95 16.83 -7.96
N LEU A 390 3.83 15.86 -7.70
CA LEU A 390 4.85 15.97 -6.65
C LEU A 390 5.76 17.18 -6.87
N ALA A 391 6.23 17.38 -8.10
CA ALA A 391 7.09 18.51 -8.45
C ALA A 391 6.37 19.85 -8.22
N VAL A 392 5.13 19.98 -8.71
CA VAL A 392 4.29 21.17 -8.48
C VAL A 392 4.10 21.42 -6.99
N CYS A 393 3.62 20.43 -6.23
CA CYS A 393 3.36 20.54 -4.80
C CYS A 393 4.60 20.95 -3.98
N LEU A 394 5.76 20.34 -4.27
CA LEU A 394 7.02 20.68 -3.61
C LEU A 394 7.45 22.12 -3.91
N GLN A 395 7.37 22.55 -5.18
CA GLN A 395 7.76 23.92 -5.53
C GLN A 395 6.77 24.95 -4.99
N THR A 396 5.48 24.64 -4.92
CA THR A 396 4.49 25.50 -4.25
C THR A 396 4.83 25.70 -2.78
N LEU A 397 5.20 24.66 -2.04
CA LEU A 397 5.59 24.83 -0.63
C LEU A 397 6.90 25.57 -0.45
N LYS A 398 7.87 25.35 -1.34
CA LYS A 398 9.17 26.02 -1.31
C LYS A 398 9.05 27.53 -1.54
N HIS A 399 8.26 27.93 -2.52
CA HIS A 399 8.10 29.32 -2.95
C HIS A 399 6.88 30.01 -2.32
N GLY A 400 6.03 29.27 -1.63
CA GLY A 400 4.77 29.71 -1.02
C GLY A 400 3.59 29.79 -1.99
N GLN A 401 3.85 29.93 -3.30
CA GLN A 401 2.85 29.93 -4.37
C GLN A 401 3.44 29.29 -5.65
N PHE A 402 2.57 28.92 -6.60
CA PHE A 402 2.99 28.34 -7.88
C PHE A 402 3.10 29.40 -9.00
N GLU A 403 3.98 30.38 -8.78
CA GLU A 403 4.27 31.46 -9.73
C GLU A 403 5.46 31.14 -10.64
N ILE A 404 5.95 32.13 -11.39
CA ILE A 404 6.92 31.98 -12.50
C ILE A 404 8.18 31.23 -12.06
N GLU A 405 8.75 31.54 -10.90
CA GLU A 405 9.95 30.87 -10.39
C GLU A 405 9.71 29.39 -10.09
N ALA A 406 8.59 29.07 -9.44
CA ALA A 406 8.17 27.70 -9.14
C ALA A 406 7.89 26.93 -10.44
N GLN A 407 7.19 27.55 -11.40
CA GLN A 407 6.90 26.97 -12.71
C GLN A 407 8.18 26.66 -13.49
N ASN A 408 9.12 27.60 -13.55
CA ASN A 408 10.41 27.42 -14.24
C ASN A 408 11.23 26.29 -13.60
N GLU A 409 11.23 26.17 -12.26
CA GLU A 409 11.89 25.05 -11.58
C GLU A 409 11.23 23.71 -11.93
N VAL A 410 9.90 23.62 -11.89
CA VAL A 410 9.20 22.39 -12.26
C VAL A 410 9.47 22.01 -13.71
N GLN A 411 9.37 22.95 -14.66
CA GLN A 411 9.67 22.68 -16.07
C GLN A 411 11.10 22.18 -16.26
N ARG A 412 12.07 22.75 -15.54
CA ARG A 412 13.46 22.28 -15.57
C ARG A 412 13.62 20.87 -15.00
N PHE A 413 12.91 20.52 -13.94
CA PHE A 413 12.98 19.19 -13.34
C PHE A 413 12.28 18.12 -14.18
N LEU A 414 11.15 18.45 -14.80
CA LEU A 414 10.36 17.52 -15.58
C LEU A 414 10.77 17.46 -17.05
N GLY A 415 11.45 18.49 -17.57
CA GLY A 415 11.83 18.59 -18.98
C GLY A 415 10.67 18.84 -19.93
N CYS A 416 9.53 19.35 -19.45
CA CYS A 416 8.37 19.72 -20.24
C CYS A 416 7.65 20.96 -19.70
N GLU A 417 6.80 21.56 -20.54
CA GLU A 417 5.84 22.56 -20.08
C GLU A 417 4.76 21.89 -19.22
N ILE A 418 4.49 22.48 -18.05
CA ILE A 418 3.45 22.00 -17.14
C ILE A 418 2.09 22.51 -17.61
N ASP A 419 1.22 21.57 -17.95
CA ASP A 419 -0.22 21.76 -17.94
C ASP A 419 -0.79 21.10 -16.67
N LEU A 420 -1.53 21.90 -15.88
CA LEU A 420 -2.16 21.49 -14.62
C LEU A 420 -3.35 20.53 -14.81
N SER A 421 -3.82 20.35 -16.05
CA SER A 421 -4.84 19.38 -16.43
C SER A 421 -4.24 18.05 -16.87
N ALA A 422 -3.28 18.09 -17.80
CA ALA A 422 -2.45 16.96 -18.18
C ALA A 422 -1.17 17.46 -18.87
N SER A 423 -0.02 17.35 -18.20
CA SER A 423 1.25 17.81 -18.74
C SER A 423 1.64 17.07 -20.02
N ASP A 424 2.41 17.76 -20.87
CA ASP A 424 3.00 17.18 -22.07
C ASP A 424 4.22 16.33 -21.73
N TRP A 425 4.74 15.62 -22.73
CA TRP A 425 5.82 14.64 -22.57
C TRP A 425 7.07 15.27 -21.95
N GLY A 426 7.44 14.79 -20.77
CA GLY A 426 8.66 15.16 -20.05
C GLY A 426 9.77 14.08 -20.05
N SER A 427 10.93 14.44 -19.52
CA SER A 427 12.12 13.60 -19.38
C SER A 427 12.39 13.13 -17.94
N PHE A 428 11.37 13.15 -17.08
CA PHE A 428 11.46 12.66 -15.70
C PHE A 428 11.41 11.12 -15.61
N PRO A 429 11.95 10.50 -14.54
CA PRO A 429 11.88 9.06 -14.35
C PRO A 429 10.44 8.52 -14.39
N GLY A 430 10.17 7.54 -15.24
CA GLY A 430 8.82 6.98 -15.43
C GLY A 430 7.90 7.81 -16.33
N SER A 431 8.41 8.78 -17.08
CA SER A 431 7.61 9.55 -18.04
C SER A 431 7.09 8.70 -19.20
N ASP A 432 7.73 7.57 -19.51
CA ASP A 432 7.23 6.58 -20.45
C ASP A 432 5.94 5.91 -19.95
N ILE A 433 5.90 5.48 -18.68
CA ILE A 433 4.68 4.96 -18.04
C ILE A 433 3.61 6.04 -17.98
N TYR A 434 3.98 7.29 -17.64
CA TYR A 434 3.06 8.43 -17.65
C TYR A 434 2.34 8.57 -19.00
N GLU A 435 3.09 8.57 -20.10
CA GLU A 435 2.54 8.68 -21.45
C GLU A 435 1.73 7.44 -21.86
N MET A 436 2.17 6.24 -21.47
CA MET A 436 1.43 5.02 -21.75
C MET A 436 0.08 4.98 -21.03
N VAL A 437 0.03 5.36 -19.75
CA VAL A 437 -1.21 5.46 -18.98
C VAL A 437 -2.13 6.54 -19.57
N LYS A 438 -1.57 7.70 -19.95
CA LYS A 438 -2.29 8.76 -20.68
C LYS A 438 -2.89 8.21 -21.98
N LYS A 439 -2.14 7.41 -22.74
CA LYS A 439 -2.63 6.79 -24.00
C LYS A 439 -3.76 5.78 -23.74
N ILE A 440 -3.64 4.94 -22.71
CA ILE A 440 -4.70 3.99 -22.32
C ILE A 440 -6.00 4.73 -22.02
N GLY A 441 -5.96 5.72 -21.12
CA GLY A 441 -7.16 6.44 -20.68
C GLY A 441 -7.75 7.39 -21.73
N ASN A 442 -6.92 8.14 -22.46
CA ASN A 442 -7.40 9.23 -23.33
C ASN A 442 -7.59 8.84 -24.80
N SER A 443 -6.92 7.79 -25.27
CA SER A 443 -6.92 7.41 -26.70
C SER A 443 -7.48 6.02 -26.91
N LEU A 444 -6.83 4.99 -26.36
CA LEU A 444 -7.18 3.60 -26.63
C LEU A 444 -8.55 3.23 -26.05
N GLY A 445 -8.81 3.55 -24.78
CA GLY A 445 -10.12 3.32 -24.15
C GLY A 445 -11.26 4.01 -24.89
N ARG A 446 -11.06 5.29 -25.26
CA ARG A 446 -12.05 6.05 -26.04
C ARG A 446 -12.30 5.48 -27.44
N SER A 447 -11.28 4.91 -28.08
CA SER A 447 -11.43 4.24 -29.37
C SER A 447 -12.29 2.97 -29.26
N VAL A 448 -12.16 2.22 -28.16
CA VAL A 448 -13.05 1.09 -27.84
C VAL A 448 -14.48 1.60 -27.66
N ASP A 449 -14.70 2.61 -26.84
CA ASP A 449 -16.05 3.14 -26.63
C ASP A 449 -16.68 3.67 -27.91
N LYS A 450 -15.88 4.33 -28.76
CA LYS A 450 -16.33 4.86 -30.06
C LYS A 450 -16.80 3.74 -30.98
N ILE A 451 -16.03 2.66 -31.16
CA ILE A 451 -16.43 1.56 -32.04
C ILE A 451 -17.65 0.84 -31.47
N MET A 452 -17.66 0.59 -30.16
CA MET A 452 -18.75 -0.12 -29.47
C MET A 452 -20.08 0.66 -29.51
N ASN A 453 -20.02 1.99 -29.55
CA ASN A 453 -21.20 2.85 -29.68
C ASN A 453 -21.64 3.11 -31.13
N SER A 454 -20.97 2.53 -32.13
CA SER A 454 -21.35 2.68 -33.52
C SER A 454 -22.76 2.13 -33.80
N TYR A 455 -23.47 2.77 -34.73
CA TYR A 455 -24.82 2.34 -35.16
C TYR A 455 -24.86 0.86 -35.56
N HIS A 456 -23.84 0.40 -36.30
CA HIS A 456 -23.76 -0.97 -36.78
C HIS A 456 -23.59 -1.99 -35.66
N ILE A 457 -22.75 -1.71 -34.65
CA ILE A 457 -22.59 -2.63 -33.52
C ILE A 457 -23.84 -2.65 -32.64
N ARG A 458 -24.36 -1.48 -32.23
CA ARG A 458 -25.52 -1.42 -31.34
C ARG A 458 -26.78 -2.04 -31.96
N GLY A 459 -27.00 -1.81 -33.26
CA GLY A 459 -28.22 -2.24 -33.94
C GLY A 459 -28.13 -3.61 -34.62
N SER A 460 -26.94 -4.06 -35.02
CA SER A 460 -26.78 -5.26 -35.86
C SER A 460 -25.79 -6.28 -35.30
N PHE A 461 -25.12 -5.98 -34.19
CA PHE A 461 -24.15 -6.87 -33.56
C PHE A 461 -24.22 -6.80 -32.02
N SER A 462 -25.43 -6.66 -31.51
CA SER A 462 -25.71 -6.64 -30.07
C SER A 462 -25.41 -8.00 -29.43
N VAL A 463 -25.45 -8.05 -28.09
CA VAL A 463 -25.37 -9.31 -27.32
C VAL A 463 -26.39 -10.35 -27.82
N TYR A 464 -27.59 -9.94 -28.24
CA TYR A 464 -28.60 -10.85 -28.79
C TYR A 464 -28.15 -11.49 -30.11
N ASN A 465 -27.63 -10.68 -31.05
CA ASN A 465 -27.11 -11.15 -32.33
C ASN A 465 -25.95 -12.14 -32.14
N ARG A 466 -24.99 -11.77 -31.28
CA ARG A 466 -23.81 -12.58 -30.98
C ARG A 466 -24.18 -13.93 -30.35
N LYS A 467 -25.07 -13.94 -29.35
CA LYS A 467 -25.54 -15.18 -28.70
C LYS A 467 -26.33 -16.10 -29.64
N ARG A 468 -27.10 -15.53 -30.57
CA ARG A 468 -27.96 -16.28 -31.50
C ARG A 468 -27.29 -16.56 -32.85
N ASN A 469 -26.03 -16.16 -33.02
CA ASN A 469 -25.26 -16.35 -34.25
C ASN A 469 -26.01 -15.87 -35.50
N PHE A 470 -26.57 -14.66 -35.46
CA PHE A 470 -27.24 -14.07 -36.63
C PHE A 470 -26.98 -12.56 -36.70
N ALA A 471 -26.50 -12.10 -37.86
CA ALA A 471 -26.32 -10.70 -38.18
C ALA A 471 -26.28 -10.53 -39.71
N ASN A 472 -26.58 -9.33 -40.20
CA ASN A 472 -26.44 -9.02 -41.63
C ASN A 472 -24.95 -8.82 -41.97
N PRO A 473 -24.33 -9.63 -42.86
CA PRO A 473 -22.91 -9.52 -43.20
C PRO A 473 -22.51 -8.14 -43.72
N ARG A 474 -23.42 -7.45 -44.43
CA ARG A 474 -23.20 -6.07 -44.89
C ARG A 474 -22.95 -5.13 -43.70
N ASN A 475 -23.67 -5.34 -42.60
CA ASN A 475 -23.53 -4.50 -41.42
C ASN A 475 -22.25 -4.81 -40.65
N LEU A 476 -21.79 -6.07 -40.64
CA LEU A 476 -20.50 -6.47 -40.06
C LEU A 476 -19.31 -5.87 -40.82
N GLY A 477 -19.41 -5.83 -42.16
CA GLY A 477 -18.35 -5.28 -43.02
C GLY A 477 -18.02 -3.80 -42.77
N PHE A 478 -18.91 -3.02 -42.15
CA PHE A 478 -18.63 -1.61 -41.82
C PHE A 478 -17.65 -1.43 -40.66
N PHE A 479 -17.44 -2.44 -39.82
CA PHE A 479 -16.61 -2.29 -38.62
C PHE A 479 -15.62 -3.44 -38.39
N GLN A 480 -15.71 -4.55 -39.12
CA GLN A 480 -14.84 -5.72 -38.92
C GLN A 480 -13.34 -5.37 -39.00
N GLU A 481 -12.92 -4.66 -40.05
CA GLU A 481 -11.51 -4.29 -40.24
C GLU A 481 -11.03 -3.29 -39.19
N ASP A 482 -11.85 -2.29 -38.85
CA ASP A 482 -11.52 -1.31 -37.82
C ASP A 482 -11.42 -1.95 -36.43
N LEU A 483 -12.28 -2.94 -36.16
CA LEU A 483 -12.25 -3.72 -34.92
C LEU A 483 -10.96 -4.56 -34.81
N LYS A 484 -10.56 -5.23 -35.90
CA LYS A 484 -9.30 -6.00 -35.95
C LYS A 484 -8.08 -5.09 -35.79
N LYS A 485 -8.03 -3.97 -36.51
CA LYS A 485 -6.95 -2.98 -36.38
C LYS A 485 -6.84 -2.44 -34.96
N LEU A 486 -7.98 -2.13 -34.33
CA LEU A 486 -7.98 -1.64 -32.96
C LEU A 486 -7.49 -2.73 -32.00
N MET A 487 -7.92 -3.97 -32.16
CA MET A 487 -7.42 -5.11 -31.39
C MET A 487 -5.90 -5.27 -31.53
N ASP A 488 -5.38 -5.30 -32.76
CA ASP A 488 -3.95 -5.43 -33.03
C ASP A 488 -3.16 -4.23 -32.45
N GLU A 489 -3.72 -3.01 -32.50
CA GLU A 489 -3.10 -1.84 -31.88
C GLU A 489 -2.95 -2.02 -30.36
N TRP A 490 -4.02 -2.47 -29.69
CA TRP A 490 -3.97 -2.75 -28.25
C TRP A 490 -2.95 -3.86 -27.93
N ASP A 491 -3.00 -5.00 -28.62
CA ASP A 491 -2.12 -6.14 -28.34
C ASP A 491 -0.64 -5.75 -28.48
N ASN A 492 -0.29 -5.04 -29.56
CA ASN A 492 1.08 -4.56 -29.78
C ASN A 492 1.51 -3.52 -28.73
N PHE A 493 0.60 -2.61 -28.36
CA PHE A 493 0.89 -1.60 -27.35
C PHE A 493 1.10 -2.22 -25.96
N LEU A 494 0.27 -3.18 -25.58
CA LEU A 494 0.31 -3.81 -24.25
C LEU A 494 1.57 -4.65 -24.01
N MET A 495 2.20 -5.19 -25.06
CA MET A 495 3.50 -5.85 -24.93
C MET A 495 4.56 -4.90 -24.37
N MET A 496 4.69 -3.71 -24.95
CA MET A 496 5.65 -2.70 -24.47
C MET A 496 5.25 -2.15 -23.10
N PHE A 497 3.95 -1.95 -22.87
CA PHE A 497 3.46 -1.46 -21.59
C PHE A 497 3.82 -2.39 -20.43
N ARG A 498 3.61 -3.71 -20.60
CA ARG A 498 3.98 -4.71 -19.58
C ARG A 498 5.48 -4.70 -19.28
N GLU A 499 6.32 -4.66 -20.31
CA GLU A 499 7.78 -4.57 -20.14
C GLU A 499 8.18 -3.34 -19.32
N ARG A 500 7.57 -2.17 -19.60
CA ARG A 500 7.83 -0.94 -18.83
C ARG A 500 7.37 -1.01 -17.39
N MET A 501 6.18 -1.53 -17.15
CA MET A 501 5.64 -1.66 -15.81
C MET A 501 6.43 -2.65 -14.95
N GLU A 502 6.86 -3.79 -15.49
CA GLU A 502 7.63 -4.84 -14.77
C GLU A 502 9.03 -4.37 -14.34
N MET A 503 9.57 -3.31 -14.94
CA MET A 503 10.83 -2.71 -14.48
C MET A 503 10.70 -1.93 -13.17
N ILE A 504 9.49 -1.51 -12.80
CA ILE A 504 9.24 -0.61 -11.65
C ILE A 504 8.33 -1.27 -10.61
N PHE A 505 7.40 -2.11 -11.06
CA PHE A 505 6.38 -2.71 -10.21
C PHE A 505 6.52 -4.23 -10.16
N TYR A 506 6.15 -4.78 -9.01
CA TYR A 506 6.01 -6.22 -8.84
C TYR A 506 4.90 -6.78 -9.76
N PRO A 507 5.00 -8.05 -10.19
CA PRO A 507 4.02 -8.64 -11.12
C PRO A 507 2.57 -8.58 -10.63
N ASP A 508 2.33 -8.69 -9.32
CA ASP A 508 1.01 -8.60 -8.70
C ASP A 508 0.40 -7.19 -8.80
N THR A 509 1.23 -6.15 -8.66
CA THR A 509 0.83 -4.75 -8.85
C THR A 509 0.43 -4.49 -10.31
N LEU A 510 1.19 -5.04 -11.26
CA LEU A 510 0.86 -4.95 -12.68
C LEU A 510 -0.42 -5.74 -13.00
N GLU A 511 -0.56 -6.96 -12.50
CA GLU A 511 -1.74 -7.79 -12.71
C GLU A 511 -3.01 -7.08 -12.27
N GLU A 512 -3.04 -6.57 -11.04
CA GLU A 512 -4.19 -5.81 -10.53
C GLU A 512 -4.47 -4.57 -11.36
N TRP A 513 -3.44 -3.77 -11.66
CA TRP A 513 -3.64 -2.54 -12.43
C TRP A 513 -4.22 -2.83 -13.82
N MET A 514 -3.75 -3.90 -14.47
CA MET A 514 -4.26 -4.36 -15.76
C MET A 514 -5.71 -4.83 -15.66
N GLU A 515 -6.07 -5.55 -14.60
CA GLU A 515 -7.45 -6.00 -14.37
C GLU A 515 -8.42 -4.82 -14.32
N GLU A 516 -8.09 -3.79 -13.55
CA GLU A 516 -8.96 -2.63 -13.33
C GLU A 516 -9.03 -1.70 -14.54
N ASN A 517 -7.93 -1.54 -15.30
CA ASN A 517 -7.82 -0.46 -16.29
C ASN A 517 -7.73 -0.92 -17.75
N VAL A 518 -7.49 -2.20 -18.01
CA VAL A 518 -7.17 -2.71 -19.36
C VAL A 518 -7.97 -3.95 -19.74
N ASN A 519 -8.07 -4.95 -18.87
CA ASN A 519 -8.53 -6.29 -19.24
C ASN A 519 -9.96 -6.26 -19.79
N GLN A 520 -10.86 -5.48 -19.19
CA GLN A 520 -12.23 -5.32 -19.70
C GLN A 520 -12.27 -4.82 -21.15
N HIS A 521 -11.35 -3.93 -21.56
CA HIS A 521 -11.31 -3.42 -22.92
C HIS A 521 -10.81 -4.49 -23.90
N ILE A 522 -9.71 -5.17 -23.56
CA ILE A 522 -9.08 -6.13 -24.47
C ILE A 522 -9.90 -7.41 -24.63
N GLU A 523 -10.45 -7.94 -23.54
CA GLU A 523 -11.34 -9.10 -23.58
C GLU A 523 -12.55 -8.83 -24.46
N ARG A 524 -13.16 -7.64 -24.29
CA ARG A 524 -14.29 -7.23 -25.11
C ARG A 524 -13.92 -7.11 -26.59
N LEU A 525 -12.74 -6.58 -26.93
CA LEU A 525 -12.28 -6.51 -28.31
C LEU A 525 -12.07 -7.91 -28.90
N HIS A 526 -11.35 -8.78 -28.20
CA HIS A 526 -11.08 -10.17 -28.61
C HIS A 526 -12.38 -10.94 -28.84
N GLU A 527 -13.31 -10.90 -27.87
CA GLU A 527 -14.62 -11.53 -28.00
C GLU A 527 -15.39 -11.03 -29.23
N MET A 528 -15.39 -9.72 -29.45
CA MET A 528 -16.10 -9.11 -30.57
C MET A 528 -15.51 -9.53 -31.92
N VAL A 529 -14.17 -9.57 -32.05
CA VAL A 529 -13.51 -10.05 -33.27
C VAL A 529 -13.84 -11.52 -33.54
N VAL A 530 -13.71 -12.37 -32.52
CA VAL A 530 -14.06 -13.80 -32.61
C VAL A 530 -15.52 -13.99 -33.03
N ASP A 531 -16.44 -13.24 -32.43
CA ASP A 531 -17.85 -13.29 -32.77
C ASP A 531 -18.11 -12.84 -34.21
N VAL A 532 -17.44 -11.77 -34.68
CA VAL A 532 -17.63 -11.25 -36.04
C VAL A 532 -17.18 -12.29 -37.04
N ASP A 533 -15.97 -12.84 -36.86
CA ASP A 533 -15.40 -13.83 -37.76
C ASP A 533 -16.23 -15.12 -37.78
N ARG A 534 -16.78 -15.52 -36.63
CA ARG A 534 -17.69 -16.66 -36.53
C ARG A 534 -19.05 -16.43 -37.21
N ILE A 535 -19.62 -15.22 -37.13
CA ILE A 535 -20.98 -14.96 -37.61
C ILE A 535 -20.99 -14.56 -39.09
N ILE A 536 -19.96 -13.85 -39.56
CA ILE A 536 -19.91 -13.36 -40.94
C ILE A 536 -19.90 -14.51 -41.96
N VAL A 537 -19.29 -15.65 -41.60
CA VAL A 537 -19.26 -16.85 -42.45
C VAL A 537 -20.64 -17.50 -42.64
N LEU A 538 -21.61 -17.22 -41.77
CA LEU A 538 -22.98 -17.70 -41.90
C LEU A 538 -23.77 -16.96 -43.00
N LYS A 539 -23.21 -15.88 -43.55
CA LYS A 539 -23.80 -15.12 -44.67
C LYS A 539 -25.24 -14.68 -44.40
N GLY A 540 -25.56 -14.36 -43.14
CA GLY A 540 -26.88 -13.91 -42.70
C GLY A 540 -27.88 -15.03 -42.39
N GLN A 541 -27.48 -16.29 -42.52
CA GLN A 541 -28.30 -17.42 -42.10
C GLN A 541 -28.27 -17.54 -40.56
N PRO A 542 -29.40 -17.85 -39.90
CA PRO A 542 -29.36 -18.23 -38.50
C PRO A 542 -28.62 -19.57 -38.36
N LYS A 543 -27.90 -19.75 -37.25
CA LYS A 543 -27.31 -21.07 -36.92
C LYS A 543 -28.45 -22.10 -36.83
N LEU A 544 -28.35 -23.18 -37.59
CA LEU A 544 -29.24 -24.33 -37.47
C LEU A 544 -29.17 -24.83 -36.03
N VAL A 545 -30.33 -24.89 -35.36
CA VAL A 545 -30.49 -25.34 -33.96
C VAL A 545 -30.09 -26.80 -33.82
#